data_AF-A0A537IRX3-F1
#
_entry.id   AF-A0A537IRX3-F1
#
_cell.length_a   1.000
_cell.length_b   1.000
_cell.length_c   1.000
_cell.angle_alpha   90.00
_cell.angle_beta   90.00
_cell.angle_gamma   90.00
#
_symmetry.space_group_name_H-M   'P 1'
#
loop_
_entity.id
_entity.type
_entity.pdbx_description
1 polymer ?
#
loop_
_entity_poly.entity_id
_entity_poly.type
_entity_poly.pdbx_seq_one_letter_code
_entity_poly.pdbx_strand_id
1 'polypeptide(L)'
;MIRSVFYINISIQTPEGLRQFGRFEFGRDRQAARELFKRLKGSSSIDQKDMLYIELMETVNGLPLNLDILTCDLQQLGTNTMLITQEIFRLANLKVGN
;
A
#
# COMPACT_ATOMS: atom_id res chain seq x y z
N MET A 1 23.83 4.77 -6.95
CA MET A 1 23.12 4.00 -5.91
C MET A 1 21.62 4.10 -6.18
N ILE A 2 20.99 3.06 -6.70
CA ILE A 2 19.54 3.05 -6.99
C ILE A 2 18.83 3.00 -5.64
N ARG A 3 18.01 4.02 -5.34
CA ARG A 3 17.39 4.20 -4.02
C ARG A 3 16.03 3.49 -3.97
N SER A 4 15.79 2.66 -2.95
CA SER A 4 14.49 2.01 -2.74
C SER A 4 13.36 3.02 -2.56
N VAL A 5 12.20 2.71 -3.13
CA VAL A 5 10.95 3.46 -2.95
C VAL A 5 9.86 2.50 -2.50
N PHE A 6 9.11 2.90 -1.49
CA PHE A 6 7.99 2.15 -0.92
C PHE A 6 6.67 2.73 -1.40
N TYR A 7 5.72 1.86 -1.73
CA TYR A 7 4.40 2.23 -2.23
C TYR A 7 3.35 1.17 -1.87
N ILE A 8 2.07 1.58 -1.78
CA ILE A 8 0.93 0.67 -1.65
C ILE A 8 0.27 0.56 -3.01
N ASN A 9 0.01 -0.67 -3.44
CA ASN A 9 -0.89 -0.96 -4.54
C ASN A 9 -2.27 -1.34 -4.00
N ILE A 10 -3.31 -0.91 -4.70
CA ILE A 10 -4.66 -1.43 -4.50
C ILE A 10 -5.09 -2.10 -5.80
N SER A 11 -5.51 -3.35 -5.67
CA SER A 11 -5.84 -4.23 -6.79
C SER A 11 -7.17 -4.91 -6.57
N ILE A 12 -7.87 -5.21 -7.65
CA ILE A 12 -9.13 -5.96 -7.66
C ILE A 12 -8.97 -7.25 -8.48
N GLN A 13 -9.44 -8.38 -7.96
CA GLN A 13 -9.53 -9.62 -8.71
C GLN A 13 -10.69 -9.51 -9.72
N THR A 14 -10.37 -9.71 -10.98
CA THR A 14 -11.32 -9.77 -12.10
C THR A 14 -11.26 -11.15 -12.75
N PRO A 15 -12.25 -11.53 -13.59
CA PRO A 15 -12.17 -12.76 -14.37
C PRO A 15 -10.90 -12.84 -15.25
N GLU A 16 -10.37 -11.70 -15.68
CA GLU A 16 -9.15 -11.59 -16.49
C GLU A 16 -7.86 -11.59 -15.65
N GLY A 17 -7.98 -11.66 -14.32
CA GLY A 17 -6.87 -11.65 -13.38
C GLY A 17 -6.89 -10.43 -12.44
N LEU A 18 -5.79 -10.27 -11.69
CA LEU A 18 -5.64 -9.17 -10.75
C LEU A 18 -5.37 -7.86 -11.52
N ARG A 19 -6.19 -6.83 -11.29
CA ARG A 19 -6.03 -5.51 -11.91
C ARG A 19 -5.75 -4.46 -10.85
N GLN A 20 -4.61 -3.79 -10.97
CA GLN A 20 -4.28 -2.64 -10.15
C GLN A 20 -5.13 -1.43 -10.55
N PHE A 21 -5.73 -0.75 -9.57
CA PHE A 21 -6.49 0.49 -9.80
C PHE A 21 -6.06 1.66 -8.89
N GLY A 22 -5.19 1.41 -7.91
CA GLY A 22 -4.62 2.44 -7.04
C GLY A 22 -3.12 2.24 -6.82
N ARG A 23 -2.39 3.36 -6.69
CA ARG A 23 -0.98 3.39 -6.28
C ARG A 23 -0.71 4.62 -5.42
N PHE A 24 -0.09 4.41 -4.28
CA PHE A 24 0.25 5.47 -3.32
C PHE A 24 1.73 5.36 -2.94
N GLU A 25 2.54 6.36 -3.27
CA GLU A 25 3.99 6.35 -2.97
C GLU A 25 4.31 7.07 -1.65
N PHE A 26 5.11 6.44 -0.78
CA PHE A 26 5.50 7.00 0.53
C PHE A 26 6.91 7.62 0.53
N GLY A 27 7.68 7.36 -0.52
CA GLY A 27 9.09 7.71 -0.59
C GLY A 27 9.98 6.58 -0.05
N ARG A 28 10.96 6.90 0.78
CA ARG A 28 12.11 6.01 1.07
C ARG A 28 12.19 5.50 2.50
N ASP A 29 11.29 5.93 3.37
CA ASP A 29 11.29 5.51 4.77
C ASP A 29 10.59 4.16 4.92
N ARG A 30 11.39 3.10 5.06
CA ARG A 30 10.91 1.73 5.23
C ARG A 30 10.10 1.54 6.51
N GLN A 31 10.52 2.19 7.60
CA GLN A 31 9.86 2.03 8.89
C GLN A 31 8.50 2.70 8.87
N ALA A 32 8.43 3.94 8.35
CA ALA A 32 7.15 4.64 8.18
C ALA A 32 6.18 3.87 7.30
N ALA A 33 6.66 3.30 6.18
CA ALA A 33 5.81 2.51 5.27
C ALA A 33 5.26 1.24 5.95
N ARG A 34 6.08 0.53 6.73
CA ARG A 34 5.65 -0.65 7.49
C ARG A 34 4.67 -0.31 8.60
N GLU A 35 4.92 0.76 9.36
CA GLU A 35 4.03 1.18 10.44
C GLU A 35 2.68 1.69 9.90
N LEU A 36 2.67 2.37 8.75
CA LEU A 36 1.42 2.68 8.05
C LEU A 36 0.67 1.41 7.65
N PHE A 37 1.34 0.45 7.01
CA PHE A 37 0.69 -0.77 6.52
C PHE A 37 0.07 -1.60 7.66
N LYS A 38 0.76 -1.73 8.80
CA LYS A 38 0.24 -2.41 10.00
C LYS A 38 -1.04 -1.78 10.57
N ARG A 39 -1.30 -0.50 10.29
CA ARG A 39 -2.50 0.21 10.76
C ARG A 39 -3.72 -0.03 9.86
N LEU A 40 -3.52 -0.56 8.66
CA LEU A 40 -4.60 -0.83 7.71
C LEU A 40 -5.51 -1.95 8.21
N LYS A 41 -6.77 -1.88 7.80
CA LYS A 41 -7.81 -2.84 8.12
C LYS A 41 -7.89 -3.89 7.03
N GLY A 42 -8.03 -5.15 7.42
CA GLY A 42 -8.10 -6.25 6.48
C GLY A 42 -7.67 -7.56 7.12
N SER A 43 -7.54 -8.58 6.28
CA SER A 43 -7.09 -9.91 6.64
C SER A 43 -5.76 -10.21 5.96
N SER A 44 -4.82 -10.80 6.68
CA SER A 44 -3.62 -11.42 6.09
C SER A 44 -3.86 -12.87 5.66
N SER A 45 -4.98 -13.46 6.06
CA SER A 45 -5.43 -14.77 5.56
C SER A 45 -6.13 -14.55 4.22
N ILE A 46 -5.44 -14.88 3.14
CA ILE A 46 -5.94 -14.72 1.77
C ILE A 46 -6.75 -15.96 1.37
N ASP A 47 -7.97 -15.75 0.92
CA ASP A 47 -8.84 -16.76 0.29
C ASP A 47 -8.97 -16.49 -1.22
N GLN A 48 -9.29 -17.54 -2.00
CA GLN A 48 -9.57 -17.40 -3.43
C GLN A 48 -10.82 -16.56 -3.73
N LYS A 49 -11.70 -16.37 -2.73
CA LYS A 49 -12.90 -15.53 -2.84
C LYS A 49 -12.64 -14.06 -2.60
N ASP A 50 -11.44 -13.69 -2.14
CA ASP A 50 -11.11 -12.30 -1.88
C ASP A 50 -11.04 -11.51 -3.19
N MET A 51 -11.64 -10.32 -3.17
CA MET A 51 -11.77 -9.49 -4.38
C MET A 51 -10.87 -8.27 -4.35
N LEU A 52 -10.51 -7.75 -3.18
CA LEU A 52 -9.73 -6.52 -3.05
C LEU A 52 -8.45 -6.80 -2.27
N TYR A 53 -7.34 -6.35 -2.83
CA TYR A 53 -6.00 -6.59 -2.31
C TYR A 53 -5.31 -5.25 -2.09
N ILE A 54 -4.60 -5.15 -0.98
CA ILE A 54 -3.74 -4.03 -0.63
C ILE A 54 -2.34 -4.60 -0.40
N GLU A 55 -1.38 -4.17 -1.22
CA GLU A 55 -0.02 -4.71 -1.20
C GLU A 55 0.97 -3.63 -0.79
N LEU A 56 1.83 -3.92 0.18
CA LEU A 56 3.00 -3.11 0.48
C LEU A 56 4.15 -3.53 -0.44
N MET A 57 4.65 -2.59 -1.22
CA MET A 57 5.67 -2.85 -2.24
C MET A 57 6.94 -2.05 -1.96
N GLU A 58 8.09 -2.61 -2.32
CA GLU A 58 9.40 -1.93 -2.39
C GLU A 58 9.96 -2.05 -3.80
N THR A 59 10.59 -0.99 -4.31
CA THR A 59 11.38 -1.08 -5.55
C THR A 59 12.85 -1.32 -5.19
N VAL A 60 13.38 -2.52 -5.46
CA VAL A 60 14.80 -2.84 -5.25
C VAL A 60 15.48 -2.96 -6.60
N ASN A 61 16.51 -2.14 -6.85
CA ASN A 61 17.21 -2.08 -8.15
C ASN A 61 16.28 -1.91 -9.37
N GLY A 62 15.18 -1.16 -9.20
CA GLY A 62 14.18 -0.94 -10.25
C GLY A 62 13.14 -2.06 -10.38
N LEU A 63 13.27 -3.15 -9.63
CA LEU A 63 12.33 -4.28 -9.65
C LEU A 63 11.35 -4.21 -8.47
N PRO A 64 10.05 -4.47 -8.71
CA PRO A 64 9.05 -4.51 -7.65
C PRO A 64 9.22 -5.76 -6.79
N LEU A 65 9.18 -5.57 -5.47
CA LEU A 65 9.18 -6.61 -4.46
C LEU A 65 7.93 -6.43 -3.58
N ASN A 66 7.05 -7.42 -3.55
CA ASN A 66 5.94 -7.46 -2.60
C ASN A 66 6.51 -7.80 -1.21
N LEU A 67 6.26 -6.92 -0.24
CA LEU A 67 6.71 -7.06 1.14
C LEU A 67 5.64 -7.62 2.06
N ASP A 68 4.37 -7.30 1.79
CA ASP A 68 3.23 -7.68 2.60
C ASP A 68 1.92 -7.47 1.83
N ILE A 69 0.86 -8.18 2.21
CA ILE A 69 -0.42 -8.17 1.53
C ILE A 69 -1.58 -8.34 2.51
N LEU A 70 -2.65 -7.59 2.27
CA LEU A 70 -3.92 -7.70 2.97
C LEU A 70 -5.05 -7.82 1.95
N THR A 71 -6.11 -8.54 2.34
CA THR A 71 -7.41 -8.48 1.68
C THR A 71 -8.38 -7.64 2.50
N CYS A 72 -9.32 -6.98 1.84
CA CYS A 72 -10.28 -6.11 2.53
C CYS A 72 -11.65 -6.10 1.85
N ASP A 73 -12.66 -5.67 2.58
CA ASP A 73 -13.98 -5.35 2.02
C ASP A 73 -14.03 -3.88 1.51
N LEU A 74 -15.15 -3.49 0.89
CA LEU A 74 -15.33 -2.13 0.35
C LEU A 74 -15.33 -1.03 1.43
N GLN A 75 -15.81 -1.31 2.64
CA GLN A 75 -15.84 -0.34 3.73
C GLN A 75 -14.42 -0.13 4.29
N GLN A 76 -13.68 -1.21 4.45
CA GLN A 76 -12.27 -1.21 4.84
C GLN A 76 -11.43 -0.52 3.78
N LEU A 77 -11.68 -0.75 2.48
CA LEU A 77 -11.02 -0.04 1.38
C LEU A 77 -11.16 1.48 1.52
N GLY A 78 -12.36 1.99 1.77
CA GLY A 78 -12.59 3.42 2.01
C GLY A 78 -11.80 3.95 3.21
N THR A 79 -11.83 3.21 4.32
CA THR A 79 -11.10 3.56 5.56
C THR A 79 -9.58 3.56 5.33
N ASN A 80 -9.06 2.54 4.66
CA ASN A 80 -7.65 2.38 4.36
C ASN A 80 -7.15 3.49 3.43
N THR A 81 -7.92 3.80 2.39
CA THR A 81 -7.57 4.88 1.45
C THR A 81 -7.50 6.23 2.15
N MET A 82 -8.42 6.50 3.07
CA MET A 82 -8.38 7.71 3.90
C MET A 82 -7.11 7.75 4.78
N LEU A 83 -6.79 6.67 5.49
CA LEU A 83 -5.59 6.57 6.34
C LEU A 83 -4.30 6.74 5.54
N ILE A 84 -4.18 6.05 4.41
CA ILE A 84 -3.04 6.14 3.49
C ILE A 84 -2.84 7.58 3.03
N THR A 85 -3.93 8.21 2.58
CA THR A 85 -3.90 9.59 2.08
C THR A 85 -3.47 10.57 3.17
N GLN A 86 -4.07 10.50 4.35
CA GLN A 86 -3.70 11.35 5.49
C GLN A 86 -2.23 11.22 5.87
N GLU A 87 -1.71 9.99 5.90
CA GLU A 87 -0.32 9.74 6.28
C GLU A 87 0.67 10.30 5.25
N ILE A 88 0.37 10.16 3.95
CA ILE A 88 1.19 10.73 2.87
C ILE A 88 1.25 12.25 2.99
N PHE A 89 0.10 12.92 3.21
CA PHE A 89 0.08 14.37 3.39
C PHE A 89 0.80 14.82 4.67
N ARG A 90 0.67 14.07 5.77
CA ARG A 90 1.43 14.33 7.01
C ARG A 90 2.94 14.30 6.75
N LEU A 91 3.42 13.26 6.05
CA LEU A 91 4.84 13.11 5.71
C LEU A 91 5.32 14.18 4.72
N ALA A 92 4.48 14.61 3.78
CA ALA A 92 4.80 15.69 2.86
C ALA A 92 4.93 17.03 3.60
N ASN A 93 4.00 17.34 4.50
CA ASN A 93 4.00 18.60 5.26
C ASN A 93 5.15 18.67 6.28
N LEU A 94 5.55 17.54 6.87
CA LEU A 94 6.73 17.50 7.75
C LEU A 94 8.05 17.79 7.02
N LYS A 95 8.13 17.59 5.70
CA LYS A 95 9.30 17.96 4.89
C LYS A 95 9.37 19.45 4.58
N VAL A 96 8.25 20.17 4.69
CA VAL A 96 8.17 21.62 4.41
C VAL A 96 8.51 22.45 5.67
N GLY A 97 8.48 21.84 6.86
CA GLY A 97 8.69 22.52 8.14
C GLY A 97 10.12 22.53 8.71
N ASN A 98 11.15 22.22 7.90
CA ASN A 98 12.57 22.28 8.29
C ASN A 98 13.37 23.16 7.33
#